data_AF-A0A8J7Z898-F1
#
_entry.id   AF-A0A8J7Z898-F1
#
_cell.length_a   1.000
_cell.length_b   1.000
_cell.length_c   1.000
_cell.angle_alpha   90.00
_cell.angle_beta   90.00
_cell.angle_gamma   90.00
#
_symmetry.space_group_name_H-M   'P 1'
#
loop_
_entity.id
_entity.type
_entity.pdbx_description
1 polymer ?
#
loop_
_entity_poly.entity_id
_entity_poly.type
_entity_poly.pdbx_seq_one_letter_code
_entity_poly.pdbx_strand_id
1 'polypeptide(L)'
;MKNILEKIKNWSIENLVDKKTVAIMLAGSAIQKPIEECNDVDIFIIKDEAKENFYRSEEKYENILLDLNYLTIDELNQKLKMKVSDFWEMNWTSVYLELIKNGIIWYQRGKDFEQFLDLVRNWQWDESCFDFLDFKDHQEPKKIWLKKAYQEHLELLIVIKKRIQKGAPISYRRKDLPEMRKNVEKKKAKLIFETFIAVYNKLSVEEEWEEVVYAKKALQKQDWDSIVLNIKDGTRWLIIPYIREEKIDILDPKIWKIIEKKQIQEEITIAIKEQYS
;
A
#
# COMPACT_ATOMS: atom_id res chain seq x y z
N MET A 1 25.74 -11.98 1.65
CA MET A 1 24.57 -11.85 2.54
C MET A 1 24.80 -10.88 3.68
N LYS A 2 25.50 -11.22 4.79
CA LYS A 2 25.80 -10.24 5.89
C LYS A 2 26.58 -8.99 5.44
N ASN A 3 27.26 -9.06 4.30
CA ASN A 3 28.13 -8.00 3.80
C ASN A 3 27.35 -6.82 3.15
N ILE A 4 26.24 -7.07 2.46
CA ILE A 4 25.55 -6.00 1.71
C ILE A 4 24.62 -5.15 2.59
N LEU A 5 23.86 -5.74 3.53
CA LEU A 5 23.11 -4.96 4.53
C LEU A 5 24.05 -4.14 5.42
N GLU A 6 25.20 -4.70 5.81
CA GLU A 6 26.17 -3.96 6.62
C GLU A 6 26.78 -2.79 5.82
N LYS A 7 27.05 -2.99 4.52
CA LYS A 7 27.47 -1.90 3.62
C LYS A 7 26.40 -0.81 3.49
N ILE A 8 25.14 -1.19 3.26
CA ILE A 8 24.01 -0.24 3.17
C ILE A 8 23.85 0.50 4.50
N LYS A 9 23.94 -0.20 5.63
CA LYS A 9 23.94 0.40 6.97
C LYS A 9 25.06 1.43 7.12
N ASN A 10 26.30 1.06 6.82
CA ASN A 10 27.44 1.96 6.94
C ASN A 10 27.26 3.19 6.04
N TRP A 11 26.87 2.98 4.78
CA TRP A 11 26.56 4.06 3.86
C TRP A 11 25.44 4.97 4.40
N SER A 12 24.38 4.39 4.96
CA SER A 12 23.25 5.15 5.53
C SER A 12 23.71 6.00 6.72
N ILE A 13 24.56 5.45 7.59
CA ILE A 13 25.10 6.17 8.74
C ILE A 13 26.03 7.31 8.26
N GLU A 14 26.89 7.05 7.29
CA GLU A 14 27.84 8.03 6.75
C GLU A 14 27.16 9.19 6.01
N ASN A 15 26.06 8.93 5.31
CA ASN A 15 25.43 9.90 4.41
C ASN A 15 24.15 10.55 4.97
N LEU A 16 23.43 9.87 5.87
CA LEU A 16 22.10 10.31 6.33
C LEU A 16 22.09 10.82 7.78
N VAL A 17 23.16 10.60 8.55
CA VAL A 17 23.28 11.15 9.90
C VAL A 17 23.69 12.62 9.83
N ASP A 18 22.85 13.49 10.39
CA ASP A 18 23.16 14.89 10.63
C ASP A 18 22.83 15.27 12.09
N LYS A 19 23.01 16.56 12.42
CA LYS A 19 22.74 17.09 13.76
C LYS A 19 21.28 17.02 14.21
N LYS A 20 20.34 16.66 13.34
CA LYS A 20 18.92 16.50 13.62
C LYS A 20 18.51 15.03 13.60
N THR A 21 19.32 14.13 13.03
CA THR A 21 19.05 12.69 13.01
C THR A 21 19.04 12.12 14.43
N VAL A 22 17.91 11.55 14.80
CA VAL A 22 17.67 10.88 16.07
C VAL A 22 17.89 9.39 15.93
N ALA A 23 17.37 8.79 14.87
CA ALA A 23 17.55 7.37 14.61
C ALA A 23 17.57 7.05 13.12
N ILE A 24 18.26 5.98 12.76
CA ILE A 24 18.14 5.32 11.46
C ILE A 24 17.79 3.86 11.72
N MET A 25 16.76 3.36 11.04
CA MET A 25 16.28 1.99 11.20
C MET A 25 16.15 1.30 9.86
N LEU A 26 16.52 0.03 9.80
CA LEU A 26 16.06 -0.88 8.77
C LEU A 26 14.63 -1.30 9.08
N ALA A 27 13.75 -1.23 8.08
CA ALA A 27 12.37 -1.65 8.16
C ALA A 27 12.04 -2.71 7.09
N GLY A 28 10.81 -3.21 7.13
CA GLY A 28 10.21 -3.94 6.02
C GLY A 28 10.80 -5.32 5.76
N SER A 29 10.73 -5.74 4.50
CA SER A 29 10.96 -7.14 4.12
C SER A 29 12.41 -7.60 4.28
N ALA A 30 13.36 -6.68 4.13
CA ALA A 30 14.80 -6.92 4.25
C ALA A 30 15.25 -7.31 5.68
N ILE A 31 14.39 -7.16 6.69
CA ILE A 31 14.62 -7.67 8.05
C ILE A 31 14.54 -9.21 8.09
N GLN A 32 13.59 -9.78 7.34
CA GLN A 32 13.19 -11.18 7.48
C GLN A 32 13.59 -12.03 6.27
N LYS A 33 13.91 -11.41 5.14
CA LYS A 33 14.17 -12.09 3.88
C LYS A 33 15.58 -11.77 3.37
N PRO A 34 16.16 -12.67 2.55
CA PRO A 34 17.33 -12.32 1.75
C PRO A 34 17.04 -11.08 0.88
N ILE A 35 18.02 -10.19 0.74
CA ILE A 35 17.87 -8.96 -0.08
C ILE A 35 17.49 -9.29 -1.52
N GLU A 36 18.00 -10.39 -2.05
CA GLU A 36 17.75 -10.82 -3.43
C GLU A 36 16.26 -11.15 -3.68
N GLU A 37 15.48 -11.38 -2.62
CA GLU A 37 14.03 -11.58 -2.66
C GLU A 37 13.23 -10.32 -2.32
N CYS A 38 13.92 -9.25 -1.91
CA CYS A 38 13.32 -7.96 -1.59
C CYS A 38 13.23 -7.11 -2.88
N ASN A 39 12.22 -6.25 -2.97
CA ASN A 39 12.13 -5.30 -4.08
C ASN A 39 13.09 -4.12 -3.83
N ASP A 40 13.18 -3.73 -2.57
CA ASP A 40 13.82 -2.55 -2.03
C ASP A 40 14.30 -2.84 -0.60
N VAL A 41 15.00 -1.86 -0.03
CA VAL A 41 15.38 -1.83 1.38
C VAL A 41 14.76 -0.58 2.00
N ASP A 42 13.75 -0.80 2.84
CA ASP A 42 13.10 0.28 3.59
C ASP A 42 14.02 0.80 4.70
N ILE A 43 14.35 2.09 4.65
CA ILE A 43 15.19 2.76 5.66
C ILE A 43 14.40 3.94 6.23
N PHE A 44 14.23 3.95 7.54
CA PHE A 44 13.54 5.03 8.25
C PHE A 44 14.59 5.97 8.87
N ILE A 45 14.52 7.25 8.54
CA ILE A 45 15.38 8.31 9.06
C ILE A 45 14.52 9.23 9.92
N ILE A 46 14.73 9.17 11.22
CA ILE A 46 13.92 9.89 12.20
C ILE A 46 14.69 11.10 12.68
N LYS A 47 14.08 12.29 12.58
CA LYS A 47 14.70 13.58 12.93
C LYS A 47 13.91 14.28 14.05
N ASP A 48 14.60 15.13 14.82
CA ASP A 48 13.92 16.00 15.80
C ASP A 48 13.06 17.04 15.08
N GLU A 49 13.60 17.61 14.00
CA GLU A 49 12.93 18.63 13.20
C GLU A 49 13.27 18.43 11.72
N ALA A 50 12.29 18.64 10.84
CA ALA A 50 12.48 18.69 9.41
C ALA A 50 11.59 19.78 8.81
N LYS A 51 11.90 20.21 7.58
CA LYS A 51 11.05 21.16 6.84
C LYS A 51 9.66 20.57 6.57
N GLU A 52 9.62 19.26 6.38
CA GLU A 52 8.41 18.47 6.15
C GLU A 52 8.36 17.38 7.20
N ASN A 53 7.17 17.16 7.77
CA ASN A 53 6.96 16.14 8.81
C ASN A 53 7.16 14.71 8.31
N PHE A 54 6.94 14.51 7.02
CA PHE A 54 7.19 13.27 6.30
C PHE A 54 7.65 13.59 4.88
N TYR A 55 8.73 12.95 4.43
CA TYR A 55 9.08 12.91 3.02
C TYR A 55 9.72 11.56 2.66
N ARG A 56 9.49 11.12 1.42
CA ARG A 56 10.03 9.88 0.87
C ARG A 56 11.01 10.23 -0.24
N SER A 57 12.14 9.54 -0.29
CA SER A 57 13.05 9.59 -1.44
C SER A 57 13.57 8.19 -1.75
N GLU A 58 13.87 7.93 -3.01
CA GLU A 58 14.46 6.67 -3.42
C GLU A 58 15.91 6.91 -3.85
N GLU A 59 16.81 6.03 -3.40
CA GLU A 59 18.23 6.09 -3.74
C GLU A 59 18.69 4.73 -4.28
N LYS A 60 19.56 4.73 -5.28
CA LYS A 60 20.10 3.49 -5.83
C LYS A 60 21.46 3.18 -5.22
N TYR A 61 21.57 2.04 -4.53
CA TYR A 61 22.84 1.54 -4.00
C TYR A 61 23.23 0.23 -4.69
N GLU A 62 24.28 0.28 -5.50
CA GLU A 62 24.64 -0.80 -6.43
C GLU A 62 23.44 -1.16 -7.34
N ASN A 63 22.83 -2.34 -7.16
CA ASN A 63 21.64 -2.79 -7.89
C ASN A 63 20.38 -2.87 -7.01
N ILE A 64 20.42 -2.27 -5.83
CA ILE A 64 19.35 -2.30 -4.83
C ILE A 64 18.72 -0.91 -4.74
N LEU A 65 17.39 -0.86 -4.74
CA LEU A 65 16.63 0.35 -4.45
C LEU A 65 16.55 0.53 -2.93
N LEU A 66 16.95 1.70 -2.43
CA LEU A 66 16.77 2.11 -1.05
C LEU A 66 15.55 3.02 -0.98
N ASP A 67 14.54 2.62 -0.21
CA ASP A 67 13.36 3.45 0.03
C ASP A 67 13.55 4.21 1.35
N LEU A 68 13.93 5.49 1.24
CA LEU A 68 14.28 6.35 2.35
C LEU A 68 13.04 7.12 2.83
N ASN A 69 12.59 6.77 4.03
CA ASN A 69 11.42 7.33 4.68
C ASN A 69 11.86 8.27 5.80
N TYR A 70 11.71 9.58 5.59
CA TYR A 70 12.11 10.59 6.56
C TYR A 70 10.91 11.06 7.36
N LEU A 71 11.03 11.02 8.69
CA LEU A 71 9.96 11.32 9.63
C LEU A 71 10.48 12.19 10.77
N THR A 72 9.64 13.07 11.30
CA THR A 72 9.95 13.73 12.57
C THR A 72 9.42 12.91 13.76
N ILE A 73 10.07 13.02 14.92
CA ILE A 73 9.54 12.46 16.17
C ILE A 73 8.14 13.02 16.47
N ASP A 74 7.91 14.29 16.17
CA ASP A 74 6.61 14.93 16.36
C ASP A 74 5.53 14.31 15.49
N GLU A 75 5.80 14.04 14.21
CA GLU A 75 4.86 13.36 13.32
C GLU A 75 4.49 11.97 13.87
N LEU A 76 5.49 11.21 14.31
CA LEU A 76 5.27 9.89 14.88
C LEU A 76 4.46 9.94 16.19
N ASN A 77 4.74 10.92 17.05
CA ASN A 77 3.96 11.16 18.26
C ASN A 77 2.52 11.58 17.96
N GLN A 78 2.30 12.35 16.90
CA GLN A 78 0.96 12.71 16.43
C GLN A 78 0.22 11.47 15.95
N LYS A 79 0.86 10.60 15.15
CA LYS A 79 0.27 9.34 14.68
C LYS A 79 -0.16 8.42 15.82
N LEU A 80 0.63 8.32 16.90
CA LEU A 80 0.29 7.53 18.08
C LEU A 80 -0.97 8.04 18.81
N LYS A 81 -1.24 9.35 18.74
CA LYS A 81 -2.35 10.03 19.44
C LYS A 81 -3.55 10.32 18.54
N MET A 82 -3.43 10.05 17.24
CA MET A 82 -4.41 10.44 16.25
C MET A 82 -5.70 9.64 16.43
N LYS A 83 -6.84 10.34 16.49
CA LYS A 83 -8.13 9.73 16.26
C LYS A 83 -8.30 9.55 14.77
N VAL A 84 -8.33 8.31 14.33
CA VAL A 84 -8.40 8.02 12.90
C VAL A 84 -9.79 8.31 12.36
N SER A 85 -9.85 9.05 11.26
CA SER A 85 -11.09 9.52 10.65
C SER A 85 -11.46 8.77 9.38
N ASP A 86 -10.52 8.06 8.75
CA ASP A 86 -10.77 7.26 7.55
C ASP A 86 -9.86 6.01 7.41
N PHE A 87 -10.15 5.19 6.39
CA PHE A 87 -9.37 3.98 6.06
C PHE A 87 -7.93 4.23 5.63
N TRP A 88 -7.67 5.38 5.02
CA TRP A 88 -6.34 5.74 4.52
C TRP A 88 -5.42 6.03 5.70
N GLU A 89 -5.84 6.91 6.60
CA GLU A 89 -5.17 7.21 7.85
C GLU A 89 -4.96 5.95 8.70
N MET A 90 -5.97 5.08 8.73
CA MET A 90 -5.90 3.76 9.38
C MET A 90 -4.75 2.92 8.83
N ASN A 91 -4.71 2.73 7.51
CA ASN A 91 -3.65 1.99 6.83
C ASN A 91 -2.27 2.59 7.10
N TRP A 92 -2.11 3.90 6.89
CA TRP A 92 -0.82 4.55 7.02
C TRP A 92 -0.28 4.47 8.44
N THR A 93 -1.11 4.80 9.44
CA THR A 93 -0.74 4.69 10.86
C THR A 93 -0.33 3.26 11.20
N SER A 94 -1.12 2.28 10.75
CA SER A 94 -0.83 0.88 11.07
C SER A 94 0.46 0.37 10.46
N VAL A 95 0.68 0.64 9.17
CA VAL A 95 1.84 0.13 8.43
C VAL A 95 3.11 0.77 8.99
N TYR A 96 3.12 2.09 9.21
CA TYR A 96 4.29 2.79 9.71
C TYR A 96 4.65 2.37 11.13
N LEU A 97 3.66 2.31 12.03
CA LEU A 97 3.91 1.89 13.40
C LEU A 97 4.37 0.44 13.47
N GLU A 98 3.84 -0.46 12.64
CA GLU A 98 4.30 -1.84 12.57
C GLU A 98 5.74 -1.96 12.04
N LEU A 99 6.08 -1.19 10.99
CA LEU A 99 7.43 -1.15 10.43
C LEU A 99 8.44 -0.64 11.46
N ILE A 100 8.09 0.41 12.19
CA ILE A 100 8.93 0.98 13.25
C ILE A 100 9.03 0.00 14.44
N LYS A 101 7.91 -0.60 14.86
CA LYS A 101 7.85 -1.56 15.97
C LYS A 101 8.82 -2.73 15.77
N ASN A 102 8.90 -3.23 14.55
CA ASN A 102 9.72 -4.40 14.18
C ASN A 102 11.09 -4.01 13.61
N GLY A 103 11.36 -2.72 13.43
CA GLY A 103 12.57 -2.25 12.75
C GLY A 103 13.84 -2.49 13.56
N ILE A 104 14.95 -2.65 12.85
CA ILE A 104 16.28 -2.82 13.44
C ILE A 104 16.98 -1.46 13.47
N ILE A 105 17.30 -0.98 14.68
CA ILE A 105 18.03 0.29 14.86
C ILE A 105 19.46 0.11 14.36
N TRP A 106 19.85 0.93 13.38
CA TRP A 106 21.22 1.03 12.89
C TRP A 106 21.99 2.17 13.55
N TYR A 107 21.29 3.25 13.86
CA TYR A 107 21.83 4.42 14.55
C TYR A 107 20.79 4.97 15.51
N GLN A 108 21.24 5.42 16.68
CA GLN A 108 20.43 6.24 17.58
C GLN A 108 21.30 7.29 18.27
N ARG A 109 20.72 8.47 18.50
CA ARG A 109 21.32 9.56 19.26
C ARG A 109 20.54 9.75 20.55
N GLY A 110 21.22 9.58 21.68
CA GLY A 110 20.61 9.70 23.00
C GLY A 110 19.72 8.50 23.35
N LYS A 111 18.85 8.69 24.36
CA LYS A 111 17.91 7.65 24.85
C LYS A 111 16.44 7.92 24.49
N ASP A 112 16.13 9.10 23.96
CA ASP A 112 14.75 9.54 23.74
C ASP A 112 14.02 8.68 22.71
N PHE A 113 14.77 8.14 21.74
CA PHE A 113 14.22 7.24 20.75
C PHE A 113 13.80 5.87 21.32
N GLU A 114 14.53 5.34 22.30
CA GLU A 114 14.16 4.08 22.96
C GLU A 114 12.83 4.22 23.70
N GLN A 115 12.61 5.36 24.37
CA GLN A 115 11.34 5.66 25.04
C GLN A 115 10.19 5.73 24.03
N PHE A 116 10.41 6.35 22.88
CA PHE A 116 9.43 6.39 21.81
C PHE A 116 9.13 4.98 21.26
N LEU A 117 10.14 4.14 21.04
CA LEU A 117 9.94 2.76 20.59
C LEU A 117 9.11 1.94 21.57
N ASP A 118 9.29 2.15 22.88
CA ASP A 118 8.47 1.49 23.88
C ASP A 118 7.01 1.94 23.82
N LEU A 119 6.72 3.20 23.47
CA LEU A 119 5.35 3.64 23.18
C LEU A 119 4.78 2.93 21.94
N VAL A 120 5.55 2.86 20.85
CA VAL A 120 5.13 2.18 19.61
C VAL A 120 4.86 0.69 19.84
N ARG A 121 5.71 0.01 20.62
CA ARG A 121 5.56 -1.43 20.91
C ARG A 121 4.27 -1.74 21.68
N ASN A 122 3.88 -0.83 22.57
CA ASN A 122 2.67 -0.92 23.39
C ASN A 122 1.45 -0.27 22.76
N TRP A 123 1.60 0.39 21.61
CA TRP A 123 0.51 1.04 20.93
C TRP A 123 -0.54 0.03 20.48
N GLN A 124 -1.80 0.39 20.67
CA GLN A 124 -2.97 -0.37 20.26
C GLN A 124 -3.99 0.59 19.67
N TRP A 125 -4.83 0.05 18.80
CA TRP A 125 -5.96 0.77 18.26
C TRP A 125 -6.94 1.15 19.37
N ASP A 126 -7.38 2.41 19.34
CA ASP A 126 -8.48 2.88 20.17
C ASP A 126 -9.81 2.22 19.73
N GLU A 127 -10.65 1.83 20.69
CA GLU A 127 -11.92 1.14 20.40
C GLU A 127 -12.91 2.01 19.60
N SER A 128 -12.81 3.34 19.68
CA SER A 128 -13.62 4.25 18.86
C SER A 128 -13.39 4.07 17.36
N CYS A 129 -12.25 3.48 16.96
CA CYS A 129 -12.00 3.11 15.56
C CYS A 129 -12.98 2.03 15.05
N PHE A 130 -13.61 1.24 15.94
CA PHE A 130 -14.60 0.24 15.54
C PHE A 130 -15.92 0.87 15.09
N ASP A 131 -16.29 2.03 15.62
CA ASP A 131 -17.54 2.70 15.25
C ASP A 131 -17.55 3.11 13.78
N PHE A 132 -16.41 3.58 13.26
CA PHE A 132 -16.22 3.85 11.83
C PHE A 132 -16.38 2.59 10.97
N LEU A 133 -15.94 1.43 11.46
CA LEU A 133 -15.98 0.16 10.75
C LEU A 133 -17.35 -0.53 10.81
N ASP A 134 -18.27 -0.06 11.64
CA ASP A 134 -19.57 -0.70 11.83
C ASP A 134 -20.57 -0.41 10.71
N PHE A 135 -20.29 0.53 9.80
CA PHE A 135 -21.05 0.74 8.55
C PHE A 135 -22.57 0.83 8.79
N LYS A 136 -22.98 1.38 9.96
CA LYS A 136 -24.34 1.26 10.52
C LYS A 136 -25.42 1.97 9.68
N ASP A 137 -25.03 2.97 8.90
CA ASP A 137 -25.96 3.88 8.20
C ASP A 137 -26.12 3.59 6.70
N HIS A 138 -25.58 2.48 6.19
CA HIS A 138 -25.61 2.18 4.75
C HIS A 138 -26.53 1.01 4.40
N GLN A 139 -27.58 1.29 3.64
CA GLN A 139 -28.48 0.26 3.10
C GLN A 139 -27.80 -0.56 2.00
N GLU A 140 -28.03 -1.88 2.01
CA GLU A 140 -27.57 -2.76 0.95
C GLU A 140 -28.13 -2.30 -0.42
N PRO A 141 -27.28 -2.10 -1.43
CA PRO A 141 -27.72 -1.59 -2.72
C PRO A 141 -28.51 -2.64 -3.52
N LYS A 142 -29.56 -2.19 -4.23
CA LYS A 142 -30.48 -3.08 -4.98
C LYS A 142 -29.87 -3.66 -6.26
N LYS A 143 -28.92 -2.98 -6.89
CA LYS A 143 -28.33 -3.47 -8.15
C LYS A 143 -27.41 -4.66 -7.84
N ILE A 144 -27.59 -5.79 -8.52
CA ILE A 144 -26.84 -7.04 -8.31
C ILE A 144 -25.33 -6.81 -8.30
N TRP A 145 -24.85 -5.93 -9.19
CA TRP A 145 -23.44 -5.61 -9.25
C TRP A 145 -23.01 -4.89 -7.97
N LEU A 146 -23.61 -3.75 -7.60
CA LEU A 146 -23.40 -3.02 -6.33
C LEU A 146 -23.47 -3.92 -5.10
N LYS A 147 -24.42 -4.86 -5.07
CA LYS A 147 -24.56 -5.82 -3.97
C LYS A 147 -23.30 -6.66 -3.74
N LYS A 148 -22.63 -7.08 -4.81
CA LYS A 148 -21.36 -7.80 -4.70
C LYS A 148 -20.20 -6.91 -4.22
N ALA A 149 -20.18 -5.60 -4.56
CA ALA A 149 -19.18 -4.67 -3.99
C ALA A 149 -19.33 -4.61 -2.50
N TYR A 150 -20.57 -4.34 -2.12
CA TYR A 150 -20.99 -4.14 -0.76
C TYR A 150 -20.58 -5.35 0.08
N GLN A 151 -20.85 -6.57 -0.41
CA GLN A 151 -20.42 -7.81 0.25
C GLN A 151 -18.88 -7.96 0.34
N GLU A 152 -18.13 -7.74 -0.75
CA GLU A 152 -16.65 -7.82 -0.72
C GLU A 152 -16.04 -6.75 0.20
N HIS A 153 -16.69 -5.59 0.34
CA HIS A 153 -16.29 -4.56 1.28
C HIS A 153 -16.60 -4.97 2.72
N LEU A 154 -17.79 -5.49 3.01
CA LEU A 154 -18.12 -6.03 4.33
C LEU A 154 -17.14 -7.14 4.76
N GLU A 155 -16.73 -8.02 3.85
CA GLU A 155 -15.68 -9.02 4.13
C GLU A 155 -14.34 -8.36 4.53
N LEU A 156 -13.92 -7.31 3.81
CA LEU A 156 -12.73 -6.53 4.14
C LEU A 156 -12.86 -5.90 5.53
N LEU A 157 -14.00 -5.30 5.86
CA LEU A 157 -14.26 -4.70 7.17
C LEU A 157 -14.16 -5.75 8.29
N ILE A 158 -14.70 -6.95 8.07
CA ILE A 158 -14.60 -8.06 9.04
C ILE A 158 -13.15 -8.46 9.27
N VAL A 159 -12.34 -8.57 8.21
CA VAL A 159 -10.91 -8.88 8.32
C VAL A 159 -10.15 -7.78 9.07
N ILE A 160 -10.41 -6.52 8.73
CA ILE A 160 -9.80 -5.36 9.38
C ILE A 160 -10.12 -5.35 10.88
N LYS A 161 -11.40 -5.49 11.27
CA LYS A 161 -11.80 -5.56 12.68
C LYS A 161 -11.05 -6.65 13.44
N LYS A 162 -10.92 -7.84 12.86
CA LYS A 162 -10.17 -8.96 13.46
C LYS A 162 -8.68 -8.64 13.62
N ARG A 163 -8.06 -7.93 12.67
CA ARG A 163 -6.66 -7.54 12.77
C ARG A 163 -6.44 -6.45 13.82
N ILE A 164 -7.32 -5.46 13.88
CA ILE A 164 -7.35 -4.43 14.94
C ILE A 164 -7.42 -5.08 16.32
N GLN A 165 -8.36 -6.01 16.54
CA GLN A 165 -8.50 -6.75 17.80
C GLN A 165 -7.26 -7.56 18.19
N LYS A 166 -6.43 -7.94 17.22
CA LYS A 166 -5.17 -8.67 17.44
C LYS A 166 -3.94 -7.76 17.51
N GLY A 167 -4.12 -6.44 17.39
CA GLY A 167 -3.01 -5.49 17.27
C GLY A 167 -2.15 -5.72 16.02
N ALA A 168 -2.72 -6.32 14.97
CA ALA A 168 -2.03 -6.59 13.71
C ALA A 168 -2.16 -5.39 12.75
N PRO A 169 -1.18 -5.20 11.84
CA PRO A 169 -1.24 -4.12 10.87
C PRO A 169 -2.47 -4.27 9.96
N ILE A 170 -3.12 -3.15 9.64
CA ILE A 170 -4.23 -3.07 8.68
C ILE A 170 -3.76 -2.43 7.38
N SER A 171 -4.32 -2.90 6.27
CA SER A 171 -4.07 -2.33 4.94
C SER A 171 -5.36 -2.13 4.17
N TYR A 172 -5.45 -1.05 3.39
CA TYR A 172 -6.54 -0.87 2.42
C TYR A 172 -6.31 -1.72 1.16
N ARG A 173 -5.07 -2.15 0.91
CA ARG A 173 -4.69 -2.95 -0.25
C ARG A 173 -5.01 -4.41 0.02
N ARG A 174 -5.81 -5.03 -0.85
CA ARG A 174 -6.25 -6.41 -0.62
C ARG A 174 -5.10 -7.40 -0.80
N LYS A 175 -4.09 -7.04 -1.61
CA LYS A 175 -2.87 -7.85 -1.79
C LYS A 175 -2.09 -8.07 -0.48
N ASP A 176 -2.23 -7.16 0.49
CA ASP A 176 -1.54 -7.20 1.78
C ASP A 176 -2.29 -8.01 2.86
N LEU A 177 -3.49 -8.53 2.54
CA LEU A 177 -4.33 -9.27 3.47
C LEU A 177 -4.41 -10.75 3.03
N PRO A 178 -3.52 -11.63 3.54
CA PRO A 178 -3.59 -13.06 3.24
C PRO A 178 -4.96 -13.68 3.54
N GLU A 179 -5.67 -13.15 4.54
CA GLU A 179 -7.01 -13.60 4.94
C GLU A 179 -8.08 -13.32 3.86
N MET A 180 -7.79 -12.42 2.92
CA MET A 180 -8.66 -12.10 1.79
C MET A 180 -8.34 -12.92 0.54
N ARG A 181 -7.30 -13.78 0.57
CA ARG A 181 -6.98 -14.67 -0.55
C ARG A 181 -8.09 -15.70 -0.73
N LYS A 182 -8.57 -15.82 -1.97
CA LYS A 182 -9.61 -16.78 -2.37
C LYS A 182 -9.02 -17.60 -3.49
N ASN A 183 -9.04 -18.93 -3.39
CA ASN A 183 -8.53 -19.81 -4.44
C ASN A 183 -9.20 -19.50 -5.79
N VAL A 184 -8.49 -18.78 -6.67
CA VAL A 184 -8.99 -18.35 -7.97
C VAL A 184 -8.59 -19.36 -9.04
N GLU A 185 -9.58 -19.77 -9.83
CA GLU A 185 -9.33 -20.58 -11.02
C GLU A 185 -8.38 -19.87 -12.00
N LYS A 186 -7.32 -20.58 -12.42
CA LYS A 186 -6.32 -20.14 -13.40
C LYS A 186 -6.92 -19.45 -14.64
N LYS A 187 -7.96 -20.06 -15.25
CA LYS A 187 -8.60 -19.51 -16.47
C LYS A 187 -9.16 -18.11 -16.23
N LYS A 188 -9.75 -17.91 -15.06
CA LYS A 188 -10.33 -16.62 -14.66
C LYS A 188 -9.25 -15.60 -14.35
N ALA A 189 -8.22 -15.98 -13.59
CA ALA A 189 -7.11 -15.09 -13.26
C ALA A 189 -6.37 -14.58 -14.53
N LYS A 190 -6.12 -15.47 -15.50
CA LYS A 190 -5.52 -15.10 -16.79
C LYS A 190 -6.36 -14.08 -17.56
N LEU A 191 -7.67 -14.34 -17.71
CA LEU A 191 -8.57 -13.43 -18.42
C LEU A 191 -8.57 -12.03 -17.80
N ILE A 192 -8.56 -11.95 -16.46
CA ILE A 192 -8.52 -10.68 -15.73
C ILE A 192 -7.22 -9.93 -16.02
N PHE A 193 -6.08 -10.62 -15.93
CA PHE A 193 -4.77 -10.04 -16.19
C PHE A 193 -4.63 -9.54 -17.63
N GLU A 194 -4.96 -10.37 -18.61
CA GLU A 194 -4.89 -10.04 -20.03
C GLU A 194 -5.76 -8.82 -20.37
N THR A 195 -6.97 -8.75 -19.80
CA THR A 195 -7.86 -7.61 -20.03
C THR A 195 -7.30 -6.32 -19.42
N PHE A 196 -6.77 -6.39 -18.20
CA PHE A 196 -6.18 -5.22 -17.55
C PHE A 196 -4.97 -4.69 -18.33
N ILE A 197 -4.04 -5.56 -18.72
CA ILE A 197 -2.85 -5.16 -19.49
C ILE A 197 -3.24 -4.51 -20.83
N ALA A 198 -4.27 -5.02 -21.50
CA ALA A 198 -4.75 -4.43 -22.75
C ALA A 198 -5.30 -3.00 -22.59
N VAL A 199 -5.88 -2.67 -21.43
CA VAL A 199 -6.32 -1.31 -21.09
C VAL A 199 -5.12 -0.45 -20.69
N TYR A 200 -4.29 -0.95 -19.77
CA TYR A 200 -3.10 -0.28 -19.26
C TYR A 200 -2.16 0.18 -20.37
N ASN A 201 -1.89 -0.67 -21.36
CA ASN A 201 -1.02 -0.34 -22.50
C ASN A 201 -1.54 0.81 -23.38
N LYS A 202 -2.80 1.23 -23.22
CA LYS A 202 -3.38 2.37 -23.95
C LYS A 202 -3.26 3.70 -23.20
N LEU A 203 -2.84 3.68 -21.93
CA LEU A 203 -2.83 4.86 -21.06
C LEU A 203 -1.56 5.72 -21.21
N SER A 204 -0.64 5.38 -22.11
CA SER A 204 0.63 6.10 -22.35
C SER A 204 1.34 6.52 -21.05
N VAL A 205 1.45 5.58 -20.11
CA VAL A 205 2.10 5.82 -18.82
C VAL A 205 3.62 5.90 -18.97
N GLU A 206 4.24 6.87 -18.31
CA GLU A 206 5.69 7.10 -18.39
C GLU A 206 6.49 6.05 -17.60
N GLU A 207 5.94 5.58 -16.49
CA GLU A 207 6.55 4.57 -15.62
C GLU A 207 5.61 3.39 -15.36
N GLU A 208 6.19 2.19 -15.24
CA GLU A 208 5.39 0.99 -15.00
C GLU A 208 4.88 0.92 -13.57
N TRP A 209 3.55 0.84 -13.41
CA TRP A 209 2.92 0.78 -12.09
C TRP A 209 3.32 -0.47 -11.30
N GLU A 210 3.54 -0.32 -10.00
CA GLU A 210 3.91 -1.43 -9.11
C GLU A 210 2.93 -2.61 -9.19
N GLU A 211 1.63 -2.34 -9.27
CA GLU A 211 0.60 -3.38 -9.42
C GLU A 211 0.79 -4.22 -10.69
N VAL A 212 1.27 -3.61 -11.78
CA VAL A 212 1.59 -4.32 -13.03
C VAL A 212 2.83 -5.19 -12.82
N VAL A 213 3.90 -4.63 -12.25
CA VAL A 213 5.14 -5.36 -11.94
C VAL A 213 4.83 -6.58 -11.06
N TYR A 214 4.07 -6.38 -9.99
CA TYR A 214 3.71 -7.44 -9.06
C TYR A 214 2.79 -8.50 -9.68
N ALA A 215 1.82 -8.09 -10.50
CA ALA A 215 0.98 -9.04 -11.23
C ALA A 215 1.82 -9.89 -12.22
N LYS A 216 2.80 -9.30 -12.91
CA LYS A 216 3.74 -10.03 -13.78
C LYS A 216 4.60 -11.03 -12.98
N LYS A 217 5.16 -10.60 -11.85
CA LYS A 217 5.92 -11.50 -10.94
C LYS A 217 5.04 -12.66 -10.44
N ALA A 218 3.79 -12.39 -10.05
CA ALA A 218 2.84 -13.41 -9.61
C ALA A 218 2.47 -14.39 -10.74
N LEU A 219 2.34 -13.90 -11.98
CA LEU A 219 2.09 -14.74 -13.17
C LEU A 219 3.23 -15.73 -13.42
N GLN A 220 4.49 -15.29 -13.29
CA GLN A 220 5.66 -16.17 -13.42
C GLN A 220 5.66 -17.28 -12.36
N LYS A 221 5.24 -16.95 -11.13
CA LYS A 221 5.12 -17.88 -10.00
C LYS A 221 3.82 -18.71 -10.01
N GLN A 222 2.93 -18.49 -10.97
CA GLN A 222 1.60 -19.11 -11.03
C GLN A 222 0.74 -18.87 -9.77
N ASP A 223 0.93 -17.74 -9.08
CA ASP A 223 0.12 -17.31 -7.93
C ASP A 223 -1.13 -16.57 -8.41
N TRP A 224 -2.16 -17.33 -8.78
CA TRP A 224 -3.39 -16.82 -9.41
C TRP A 224 -4.16 -15.83 -8.54
N ASP A 225 -4.12 -16.02 -7.22
CA ASP A 225 -4.80 -15.15 -6.25
C ASP A 225 -4.12 -13.79 -6.21
N SER A 226 -2.78 -13.79 -6.10
CA SER A 226 -1.98 -12.55 -6.08
C SER A 226 -2.14 -11.76 -7.37
N ILE A 227 -2.27 -12.41 -8.54
CA ILE A 227 -2.55 -11.70 -9.80
C ILE A 227 -3.85 -10.91 -9.67
N VAL A 228 -4.94 -11.56 -9.25
CA VAL A 228 -6.26 -10.89 -9.16
C VAL A 228 -6.27 -9.78 -8.12
N LEU A 229 -5.59 -9.96 -6.99
CA LEU A 229 -5.51 -8.94 -5.94
C LEU A 229 -4.74 -7.70 -6.40
N ASN A 230 -3.56 -7.87 -7.01
CA ASN A 230 -2.77 -6.75 -7.54
C ASN A 230 -3.54 -5.97 -8.62
N ILE A 231 -4.19 -6.67 -9.55
CA ILE A 231 -4.95 -6.04 -10.64
C ILE A 231 -6.18 -5.29 -10.11
N LYS A 232 -6.86 -5.81 -9.08
CA LYS A 232 -7.96 -5.10 -8.42
C LYS A 232 -7.49 -3.78 -7.80
N ASP A 233 -6.35 -3.79 -7.11
CA ASP A 233 -5.81 -2.59 -6.48
C ASP A 233 -5.38 -1.56 -7.56
N GLY A 234 -4.69 -1.99 -8.63
CA GLY A 234 -4.23 -1.09 -9.70
C GLY A 234 -5.38 -0.47 -10.49
N THR A 235 -6.45 -1.24 -10.72
CA THR A 235 -7.67 -0.73 -11.37
C THR A 235 -8.31 0.38 -10.55
N ARG A 236 -8.39 0.20 -9.22
CA ARG A 236 -9.06 1.14 -8.31
C ARG A 236 -8.36 2.49 -8.26
N TRP A 237 -7.03 2.48 -8.12
CA TRP A 237 -6.29 3.69 -7.79
C TRP A 237 -5.73 4.41 -9.01
N LEU A 238 -5.47 3.70 -10.11
CA LEU A 238 -4.65 4.23 -11.19
C LEU A 238 -5.42 4.38 -12.51
N ILE A 239 -6.38 3.49 -12.81
CA ILE A 239 -7.16 3.59 -14.06
C ILE A 239 -8.33 4.57 -13.94
N ILE A 240 -9.01 4.62 -12.80
CA ILE A 240 -10.23 5.41 -12.62
C ILE A 240 -10.01 6.93 -12.79
N PRO A 241 -8.97 7.55 -12.19
CA PRO A 241 -8.72 8.98 -12.38
C PRO A 241 -8.42 9.37 -13.84
N TYR A 242 -7.91 8.45 -14.66
CA TYR A 242 -7.61 8.69 -16.08
C TYR A 242 -8.84 8.60 -16.99
N ILE A 243 -9.93 7.96 -16.53
CA ILE A 243 -11.13 7.70 -17.36
C ILE A 243 -12.28 8.65 -17.01
N ARG A 244 -12.27 9.33 -15.85
CA ARG A 244 -13.37 10.23 -15.44
C ARG A 244 -12.85 11.50 -14.75
N GLU A 245 -13.41 12.65 -15.12
CA GLU A 245 -13.09 13.98 -14.54
C GLU A 245 -13.64 14.19 -13.11
N GLU A 246 -14.60 13.38 -12.64
CA GLU A 246 -15.15 13.52 -11.28
C GLU A 246 -14.38 12.67 -10.27
N LYS A 247 -13.96 13.31 -9.16
CA LYS A 247 -13.49 12.63 -7.94
C LYS A 247 -14.67 11.90 -7.32
N ILE A 248 -14.79 10.61 -7.60
CA ILE A 248 -15.80 9.79 -6.95
C ILE A 248 -15.14 8.99 -5.81
N ASP A 249 -15.66 9.13 -4.60
CA ASP A 249 -15.42 8.19 -3.50
C ASP A 249 -16.00 6.82 -3.88
N ILE A 250 -15.21 5.97 -4.54
CA ILE A 250 -15.66 4.64 -4.98
C ILE A 250 -14.74 3.54 -4.44
N LEU A 251 -15.34 2.78 -3.54
CA LEU A 251 -15.01 1.39 -3.23
C LEU A 251 -15.46 0.50 -4.40
N ASP A 252 -14.61 0.19 -5.39
CA ASP A 252 -14.98 -0.63 -6.57
C ASP A 252 -14.37 -2.07 -6.53
N PRO A 253 -15.16 -3.16 -6.33
CA PRO A 253 -14.71 -4.56 -6.09
C PRO A 253 -14.91 -5.63 -7.21
N LYS A 254 -14.41 -5.39 -8.44
CA LYS A 254 -14.43 -6.24 -9.66
C LYS A 254 -13.51 -5.44 -10.63
N ILE A 255 -12.94 -5.88 -11.73
CA ILE A 255 -13.65 -6.57 -12.78
C ILE A 255 -14.98 -5.85 -13.17
N TRP A 256 -15.43 -4.71 -12.57
CA TRP A 256 -16.82 -4.20 -12.76
C TRP A 256 -17.05 -3.87 -14.22
N LYS A 257 -15.94 -3.54 -14.90
CA LYS A 257 -15.81 -3.11 -16.28
C LYS A 257 -14.84 -3.91 -17.17
N ILE A 258 -14.51 -5.18 -16.89
CA ILE A 258 -14.33 -6.11 -18.04
C ILE A 258 -15.69 -6.28 -18.75
N ILE A 259 -16.77 -5.98 -18.01
CA ILE A 259 -18.14 -6.47 -18.16
C ILE A 259 -19.15 -5.37 -18.48
N GLU A 260 -18.80 -4.09 -18.34
CA GLU A 260 -19.46 -3.02 -19.10
C GLU A 260 -18.91 -3.00 -20.54
N LYS A 261 -18.77 -4.21 -21.11
CA LYS A 261 -18.89 -4.62 -22.51
C LYS A 261 -18.69 -3.49 -23.50
N LYS A 262 -17.74 -3.58 -24.44
CA LYS A 262 -17.96 -3.15 -25.85
C LYS A 262 -18.46 -1.69 -26.10
N GLN A 263 -18.73 -0.88 -25.08
CA GLN A 263 -19.43 0.41 -25.11
C GLN A 263 -18.40 1.54 -25.02
N ILE A 264 -17.30 1.34 -24.28
CA ILE A 264 -16.10 2.17 -24.42
C ILE A 264 -15.57 2.13 -25.86
N GLN A 265 -15.79 1.04 -26.59
CA GLN A 265 -15.34 0.95 -27.98
C GLN A 265 -16.12 1.91 -28.89
N GLU A 266 -17.40 2.15 -28.64
CA GLU A 266 -18.21 3.12 -29.41
C GLU A 266 -18.01 4.54 -28.90
N GLU A 267 -18.00 4.79 -27.59
CA GLU A 267 -17.82 6.13 -27.02
C GLU A 267 -16.40 6.69 -27.26
N ILE A 268 -15.35 5.87 -27.20
CA ILE A 268 -13.99 6.29 -27.59
C ILE A 268 -13.87 6.41 -29.12
N THR A 269 -14.55 5.57 -29.91
CA THR A 269 -14.55 5.74 -31.39
C THR A 269 -15.32 6.99 -31.83
N ILE A 270 -16.40 7.35 -31.13
CA ILE A 270 -17.17 8.59 -31.35
C ILE A 270 -16.33 9.80 -30.93
N ALA A 271 -15.71 9.78 -29.74
CA ALA A 271 -14.83 10.85 -29.30
C ALA A 271 -13.61 11.04 -30.25
N ILE A 272 -13.04 9.96 -30.77
CA ILE A 272 -11.97 10.01 -31.80
C ILE A 272 -12.51 10.54 -33.14
N LYS A 273 -13.73 10.19 -33.56
CA LYS A 273 -14.32 10.75 -34.79
C LYS A 273 -14.63 12.23 -34.65
N GLU A 274 -15.20 12.67 -33.53
CA GLU A 274 -15.56 14.08 -33.29
C GLU A 274 -14.35 15.00 -33.16
N GLN A 275 -13.19 14.46 -32.78
CA GLN A 275 -11.94 15.21 -32.61
C GLN A 275 -11.07 15.27 -33.87
N TYR A 276 -11.36 14.44 -34.88
CA TYR A 276 -10.62 14.34 -36.16
C TYR A 276 -11.53 14.42 -37.40
N SER A 277 -12.73 15.00 -37.27
CA SER A 277 -13.62 15.41 -38.39
C SER A 277 -13.64 16.92 -38.55
#